data_AF-A0A0B7K0W7-F1
#
_entry.id   AF-A0A0B7K0W7-F1
#
_cell.length_a   1.000
_cell.length_b   1.000
_cell.length_c   1.000
_cell.angle_alpha   90.00
_cell.angle_beta   90.00
_cell.angle_gamma   90.00
#
_symmetry.space_group_name_H-M   'P 1'
#
loop_
_entity.id
_entity.type
_entity.pdbx_description
1 polymer ?
#
loop_
_entity_poly.entity_id
_entity_poly.type
_entity_poly.pdbx_seq_one_letter_code
_entity_poly.pdbx_strand_id
1 'polypeptide(L)'
;MSKLSPSLKALINAPFSRPGPLPAPAHAKELFQSIAQDASKKNLSPRSWLAISTATTFSLNAPDALPILHGVASAQQPKSDVRAAEFMREVGLKVHTSLVAISCLRAQTGVGPQVLSHVFGLRKTLDDGSFKADPEGESEDAVRWLATDEGGEWILKTIDSIVEAMGGSNFAAAREAKL
;
A
#
# COMPACT_ATOMS: atom_id res chain seq x y z
N MET A 1 -22.00 -4.93 29.66
CA MET A 1 -21.48 -4.25 28.45
C MET A 1 -21.78 -2.76 28.57
N SER A 2 -20.75 -1.92 28.70
CA SER A 2 -20.95 -0.46 28.78
C SER A 2 -21.52 0.06 27.46
N LYS A 3 -22.60 0.83 27.50
CA LYS A 3 -23.20 1.44 26.31
C LYS A 3 -22.34 2.62 25.88
N LEU A 4 -21.93 2.65 24.60
CA LEU A 4 -21.22 3.78 24.00
C LEU A 4 -22.01 5.09 24.19
N SER A 5 -21.30 6.19 24.45
CA SER A 5 -21.93 7.50 24.63
C SER A 5 -22.60 8.00 23.35
N PRO A 6 -23.64 8.86 23.44
CA PRO A 6 -24.31 9.42 22.26
C PRO A 6 -23.36 10.15 21.31
N SER A 7 -22.41 10.91 21.85
CA SER A 7 -21.40 11.65 21.08
C SER A 7 -20.48 10.71 20.30
N LEU A 8 -20.07 9.60 20.92
CA LEU A 8 -19.25 8.59 20.26
C LEU A 8 -20.03 7.84 19.18
N LYS A 9 -21.31 7.53 19.41
CA LYS A 9 -22.19 6.95 18.39
C LYS A 9 -22.41 7.91 17.21
N ALA A 10 -22.53 9.21 17.47
CA ALA A 10 -22.68 10.23 16.43
C ALA A 10 -21.43 10.36 15.57
N LEU A 11 -20.24 10.32 16.19
CA LEU A 11 -18.96 10.31 15.46
C LEU A 11 -18.80 9.04 14.62
N ILE A 12 -19.07 7.85 15.17
CA ILE A 12 -18.99 6.58 14.43
C ILE A 12 -19.97 6.53 13.24
N ASN A 13 -21.15 7.14 13.38
CA ASN A 13 -22.17 7.18 12.33
C ASN A 13 -22.07 8.39 11.40
N ALA A 14 -21.10 9.28 11.60
CA ALA A 14 -20.97 10.47 10.80
C ALA A 14 -20.74 10.08 9.33
N PRO A 15 -21.26 10.85 8.35
CA PRO A 15 -21.10 10.53 6.93
C PRO A 15 -19.64 10.34 6.50
N PHE A 16 -18.71 11.09 7.10
CA PHE A 16 -17.26 10.95 6.86
C PHE A 16 -16.64 9.70 7.50
N SER A 17 -17.37 9.02 8.39
CA SER A 17 -16.96 7.76 9.05
C SER A 17 -17.52 6.53 8.35
N ARG A 18 -18.19 6.70 7.20
CA ARG A 18 -18.78 5.62 6.40
C ARG A 18 -18.13 5.48 5.01
N PRO A 19 -16.84 5.16 4.89
CA PRO A 19 -16.39 4.48 3.70
C PRO A 19 -16.86 3.02 3.83
N GLY A 20 -18.06 2.73 3.31
CA GLY A 20 -18.45 1.34 3.09
C GLY A 20 -17.39 0.61 2.24
N PRO A 21 -17.34 -0.73 2.27
CA PRO A 21 -16.39 -1.47 1.45
C PRO A 21 -16.44 -1.00 0.00
N LEU A 22 -15.31 -0.60 -0.56
CA LEU A 22 -15.22 -0.24 -1.97
C LEU A 22 -15.27 -1.54 -2.80
N PRO A 23 -16.18 -1.67 -3.77
CA PRO A 23 -16.20 -2.82 -4.65
C PRO A 23 -14.93 -2.84 -5.49
N ALA A 24 -14.44 -4.04 -5.80
CA ALA A 24 -13.31 -4.18 -6.70
C ALA A 24 -13.67 -3.62 -8.10
N PRO A 25 -12.80 -2.81 -8.72
CA PRO A 25 -13.04 -2.32 -10.07
C PRO A 25 -13.03 -3.47 -11.08
N ALA A 26 -13.82 -3.34 -12.13
CA ALA A 26 -13.95 -4.37 -13.17
C ALA A 26 -12.61 -4.75 -13.82
N HIS A 27 -11.65 -3.82 -13.84
CA HIS A 27 -10.31 -3.99 -14.42
C HIS A 27 -9.20 -4.21 -13.37
N ALA A 28 -9.56 -4.56 -12.12
CA ALA A 28 -8.59 -4.75 -11.03
C ALA A 28 -7.51 -5.78 -11.37
N LYS A 29 -7.87 -6.83 -12.11
CA LYS A 29 -6.95 -7.90 -12.51
C LYS A 29 -5.89 -7.37 -13.46
N GLU A 30 -6.30 -6.66 -14.51
CA GLU A 30 -5.40 -6.05 -15.49
C GLU A 30 -4.47 -5.03 -14.83
N LEU A 31 -5.01 -4.23 -13.90
CA LEU A 31 -4.23 -3.27 -13.11
C LEU A 31 -3.11 -3.96 -12.32
N PHE A 32 -3.45 -4.96 -11.49
CA PHE A 32 -2.45 -5.65 -10.68
C PHE A 32 -1.45 -6.41 -11.54
N GLN A 33 -1.88 -6.98 -12.67
CA GLN A 33 -0.96 -7.60 -13.63
C GLN A 33 0.03 -6.59 -14.21
N SER A 34 -0.44 -5.40 -14.57
CA SER A 34 0.42 -4.33 -15.09
C SER A 34 1.44 -3.86 -14.06
N ILE A 35 1.00 -3.63 -12.81
CA ILE A 35 1.89 -3.23 -11.70
C ILE A 35 2.97 -4.30 -11.48
N ALA A 36 2.57 -5.56 -11.44
CA ALA A 36 3.50 -6.67 -11.20
C ALA A 36 4.50 -6.86 -12.36
N GLN A 37 4.07 -6.64 -13.61
CA GLN A 37 4.95 -6.64 -14.78
C GLN A 37 5.94 -5.47 -14.75
N ASP A 38 5.50 -4.27 -14.36
CA ASP A 38 6.36 -3.10 -14.27
C ASP A 38 7.41 -3.25 -13.15
N ALA A 39 7.00 -3.77 -11.99
CA ALA A 39 7.91 -4.10 -10.90
C ALA A 39 8.98 -5.11 -11.35
N SER A 40 8.58 -6.14 -12.10
CA SER A 40 9.52 -7.12 -12.66
C SER A 40 10.50 -6.49 -13.65
N LYS A 41 10.05 -5.58 -14.53
CA LYS A 41 10.94 -4.85 -15.46
C LYS A 41 11.98 -4.00 -14.74
N LYS A 42 11.67 -3.57 -13.51
CA LYS A 42 12.54 -2.77 -12.65
C LYS A 42 13.41 -3.61 -11.70
N ASN A 43 13.39 -4.94 -11.86
CA ASN A 43 14.11 -5.90 -11.01
C ASN A 43 13.74 -5.81 -9.52
N LEU A 44 12.51 -5.36 -9.22
CA LEU A 44 11.99 -5.37 -7.86
C LEU A 44 11.51 -6.78 -7.50
N SER A 45 11.62 -7.15 -6.22
CA SER A 45 11.07 -8.43 -5.79
C SER A 45 9.53 -8.43 -5.90
N PRO A 46 8.91 -9.61 -6.04
CA PRO A 46 7.46 -9.75 -5.97
C PRO A 46 6.84 -9.19 -4.68
N ARG A 47 7.61 -9.10 -3.59
CA ARG A 47 7.11 -8.57 -2.31
C ARG A 47 6.87 -7.07 -2.35
N SER A 48 7.69 -6.29 -3.06
CA SER A 48 7.54 -4.83 -3.10
C SER A 48 6.18 -4.41 -3.66
N TRP A 49 5.83 -4.90 -4.85
CA TRP A 49 4.58 -4.53 -5.49
C TRP A 49 3.37 -5.13 -4.76
N LEU A 50 3.51 -6.35 -4.23
CA LEU A 50 2.46 -7.00 -3.45
C LEU A 50 2.20 -6.27 -2.13
N ALA A 51 3.23 -5.78 -1.46
CA ALA A 51 3.10 -5.00 -0.23
C ALA A 51 2.39 -3.66 -0.49
N ILE A 52 2.82 -2.90 -1.50
CA ILE A 52 2.19 -1.61 -1.88
C ILE A 52 0.72 -1.82 -2.27
N SER A 53 0.44 -2.82 -3.10
CA SER A 53 -0.92 -3.12 -3.56
C SER A 53 -1.82 -3.57 -2.42
N THR A 54 -1.32 -4.43 -1.52
CA THR A 54 -2.07 -4.92 -0.35
C THR A 54 -2.35 -3.80 0.63
N ALA A 55 -1.35 -3.00 0.98
CA ALA A 55 -1.48 -1.87 1.89
C ALA A 55 -2.49 -0.83 1.38
N THR A 56 -2.42 -0.48 0.09
CA THR A 56 -3.34 0.46 -0.54
C THR A 56 -4.77 -0.09 -0.54
N THR A 57 -4.94 -1.37 -0.87
CA THR A 57 -6.26 -2.04 -0.87
C THR A 57 -6.90 -2.09 0.51
N PHE A 58 -6.12 -2.39 1.56
CA PHE A 58 -6.59 -2.32 2.95
C PHE A 58 -6.96 -0.89 3.35
N SER A 59 -6.15 0.09 2.96
CA SER A 59 -6.38 1.51 3.29
C SER A 59 -7.66 2.07 2.68
N LEU A 60 -7.98 1.62 1.47
CA LEU A 60 -9.20 1.99 0.76
C LEU A 60 -10.44 1.22 1.23
N ASN A 61 -10.29 0.27 2.17
CA ASN A 61 -11.36 -0.63 2.58
C ASN A 61 -11.98 -1.37 1.38
N ALA A 62 -11.14 -1.95 0.51
CA ALA A 62 -11.58 -2.66 -0.70
C ALA A 62 -11.37 -4.19 -0.60
N PRO A 63 -12.09 -4.90 0.30
CA PRO A 63 -11.84 -6.32 0.57
C PRO A 63 -12.06 -7.22 -0.65
N ASP A 64 -12.98 -6.85 -1.55
CA ASP A 64 -13.29 -7.63 -2.76
C ASP A 64 -12.14 -7.64 -3.78
N ALA A 65 -11.19 -6.69 -3.67
CA ALA A 65 -10.02 -6.64 -4.55
C ALA A 65 -8.89 -7.57 -4.07
N LEU A 66 -8.90 -7.99 -2.79
CA LEU A 66 -7.86 -8.84 -2.21
C LEU A 66 -7.78 -10.23 -2.86
N PRO A 67 -8.89 -10.95 -3.15
CA PRO A 67 -8.83 -12.21 -3.89
C PRO A 67 -8.28 -12.05 -5.31
N ILE A 68 -8.54 -10.92 -5.97
CA ILE A 68 -8.03 -10.63 -7.31
C ILE A 68 -6.51 -10.41 -7.25
N LEU A 69 -6.06 -9.59 -6.30
CA LEU A 69 -4.64 -9.35 -6.03
C LEU A 69 -3.89 -10.64 -5.69
N HIS A 70 -4.45 -11.46 -4.79
CA HIS A 70 -3.90 -12.76 -4.43
C HIS A 70 -3.80 -13.70 -5.64
N GLY A 71 -4.83 -13.75 -6.48
CA GLY A 71 -4.82 -14.55 -7.70
C GLY A 71 -3.72 -14.11 -8.68
N VAL A 72 -3.49 -12.81 -8.83
CA VAL A 72 -2.39 -12.28 -9.66
C VAL A 72 -1.02 -12.61 -9.07
N ALA A 73 -0.84 -12.44 -7.76
CA ALA A 73 0.40 -12.76 -7.07
C ALA A 73 0.74 -14.26 -7.13
N SER A 74 -0.25 -15.11 -6.91
CA SER A 74 -0.12 -16.57 -6.95
C SER A 74 0.22 -17.08 -8.35
N ALA A 75 -0.34 -16.47 -9.39
CA ALA A 75 -0.07 -16.84 -10.78
C ALA A 75 1.39 -16.55 -11.21
N GLN A 76 2.09 -15.61 -10.56
CA GLN A 76 3.49 -15.31 -10.88
C GLN A 76 4.49 -16.31 -10.29
N GLN A 77 4.14 -17.04 -9.24
CA GLN A 77 5.02 -18.03 -8.61
C GLN A 77 4.25 -19.31 -8.27
N PRO A 78 4.42 -20.40 -9.05
CA PRO A 78 3.77 -21.68 -8.76
C PRO A 78 4.13 -22.19 -7.36
N LYS A 79 3.12 -22.60 -6.57
CA LYS A 79 3.22 -23.05 -5.15
C LYS A 79 3.46 -21.93 -4.13
N SER A 80 3.26 -20.66 -4.49
CA SER A 80 3.37 -19.54 -3.55
C SER A 80 2.06 -19.11 -2.91
N ASP A 81 0.91 -19.69 -3.27
CA ASP A 81 -0.43 -19.22 -2.87
C ASP A 81 -0.57 -18.98 -1.36
N VAL A 82 -0.10 -19.92 -0.55
CA VAL A 82 -0.11 -19.80 0.92
C VAL A 82 0.86 -18.73 1.39
N ARG A 83 2.07 -18.65 0.83
CA ARG A 83 3.07 -17.62 1.17
C ARG A 83 2.61 -16.22 0.79
N ALA A 84 1.95 -16.07 -0.36
CA ALA A 84 1.37 -14.82 -0.80
C ALA A 84 0.25 -14.38 0.16
N ALA A 85 -0.64 -15.30 0.55
CA ALA A 85 -1.68 -15.01 1.54
C ALA A 85 -1.09 -14.68 2.93
N GLU A 86 -0.07 -15.41 3.38
CA GLU A 86 0.65 -15.16 4.64
C GLU A 86 1.32 -13.79 4.61
N PHE A 87 1.98 -13.43 3.51
CA PHE A 87 2.62 -12.13 3.34
C PHE A 87 1.60 -11.00 3.24
N MET A 88 0.49 -11.17 2.51
CA MET A 88 -0.60 -10.18 2.48
C MET A 88 -1.21 -9.98 3.86
N ARG A 89 -1.44 -11.07 4.61
CA ARG A 89 -1.88 -11.03 6.01
C ARG A 89 -0.84 -10.35 6.90
N GLU A 90 0.43 -10.63 6.71
CA GLU A 90 1.53 -9.97 7.41
C GLU A 90 1.57 -8.48 7.09
N VAL A 91 1.39 -8.04 5.86
CA VAL A 91 1.31 -6.62 5.49
C VAL A 91 0.10 -5.93 6.14
N GLY A 92 -1.03 -6.64 6.29
CA GLY A 92 -2.20 -6.14 7.00
C GLY A 92 -2.07 -6.10 8.53
N LEU A 93 -1.23 -6.97 9.12
CA LEU A 93 -1.06 -7.11 10.58
C LEU A 93 0.23 -6.47 11.13
N LYS A 94 1.30 -6.48 10.34
CA LYS A 94 2.62 -5.93 10.64
C LYS A 94 2.84 -4.68 9.79
N VAL A 95 3.22 -3.64 10.49
CA VAL A 95 3.58 -2.36 9.91
C VAL A 95 4.97 -2.51 9.27
N HIS A 96 5.06 -2.88 7.99
CA HIS A 96 6.23 -2.60 7.15
C HIS A 96 6.29 -1.07 6.94
N THR A 97 6.95 -0.40 7.88
CA THR A 97 6.63 0.96 8.32
C THR A 97 6.66 2.00 7.24
N SER A 98 7.60 1.95 6.30
CA SER A 98 7.75 3.04 5.36
C SER A 98 6.83 2.89 4.15
N LEU A 99 6.90 1.78 3.41
CA LEU A 99 6.09 1.59 2.19
C LEU A 99 4.59 1.46 2.49
N VAL A 100 4.24 0.75 3.56
CA VAL A 100 2.84 0.60 3.99
C VAL A 100 2.32 1.95 4.50
N ALA A 101 3.07 2.68 5.32
CA ALA A 101 2.61 4.00 5.76
C ALA A 101 2.53 5.01 4.62
N ILE A 102 3.46 5.03 3.67
CA ILE A 102 3.35 5.85 2.45
C ILE A 102 2.05 5.51 1.72
N SER A 103 1.74 4.23 1.54
CA SER A 103 0.50 3.77 0.89
C SER A 103 -0.75 4.22 1.65
N CYS A 104 -0.79 3.99 2.97
CA CYS A 104 -1.91 4.39 3.83
C CYS A 104 -2.12 5.91 3.83
N LEU A 105 -1.05 6.69 4.00
CA LEU A 105 -1.09 8.14 4.11
C LEU A 105 -1.38 8.80 2.75
N ARG A 106 -0.77 8.31 1.67
CA ARG A 106 -1.01 8.82 0.32
C ARG A 106 -2.45 8.55 -0.12
N ALA A 107 -3.00 7.36 0.17
CA ALA A 107 -4.40 7.04 -0.08
C ALA A 107 -5.38 7.90 0.75
N GLN A 108 -4.96 8.39 1.93
CA GLN A 108 -5.78 9.23 2.82
C GLN A 108 -5.80 10.72 2.44
N THR A 109 -4.86 11.19 1.62
CA THR A 109 -4.69 12.61 1.25
C THR A 109 -4.55 13.57 2.47
N GLY A 110 -4.09 14.81 2.27
CA GLY A 110 -4.00 15.81 3.36
C GLY A 110 -2.93 15.59 4.46
N VAL A 111 -2.08 14.56 4.32
CA VAL A 111 -1.02 14.17 5.27
C VAL A 111 0.38 14.16 4.63
N GLY A 112 0.65 15.13 3.75
CA GLY A 112 1.90 15.25 2.99
C GLY A 112 3.19 15.20 3.83
N PRO A 113 3.29 15.90 4.97
CA PRO A 113 4.47 15.82 5.84
C PRO A 113 4.74 14.41 6.39
N GLN A 114 3.69 13.64 6.69
CA GLN A 114 3.82 12.26 7.15
C GLN A 114 4.29 11.35 6.01
N VAL A 115 3.76 11.52 4.80
CA VAL A 115 4.25 10.79 3.60
C VAL A 115 5.74 11.03 3.40
N LEU A 116 6.16 12.30 3.44
CA LEU A 116 7.56 12.69 3.28
C LEU A 116 8.46 12.07 4.37
N SER A 117 8.00 12.06 5.63
CA SER A 117 8.74 11.43 6.73
C SER A 117 8.98 9.93 6.51
N HIS A 118 8.02 9.21 5.92
CA HIS A 118 8.19 7.78 5.64
C HIS A 118 9.02 7.52 4.38
N VAL A 119 8.99 8.41 3.38
CA VAL A 119 9.95 8.38 2.26
C VAL A 119 11.38 8.55 2.79
N PHE A 120 11.61 9.50 3.71
CA PHE A 120 12.90 9.61 4.38
C PHE A 120 13.23 8.40 5.26
N GLY A 121 12.23 7.79 5.89
CA GLY A 121 12.41 6.53 6.62
C GLY A 121 12.91 5.39 5.72
N LEU A 122 12.41 5.29 4.49
CA LEU A 122 12.91 4.32 3.49
C LEU A 122 14.37 4.60 3.11
N ARG A 123 14.73 5.88 2.87
CA ARG A 123 16.13 6.26 2.60
C ARG A 123 17.05 5.95 3.77
N LYS A 124 16.59 6.21 5.00
CA LYS A 124 17.35 5.89 6.21
C LYS A 124 17.66 4.40 6.34
N THR A 125 16.73 3.51 5.96
CA THR A 125 17.00 2.05 6.00
C THR A 125 18.11 1.61 5.05
N LEU A 126 18.32 2.34 3.95
CA LEU A 126 19.47 2.15 3.08
C LEU A 126 20.76 2.66 3.76
N ASP A 127 20.72 3.86 4.33
CA ASP A 127 21.87 4.53 4.96
C ASP A 127 22.40 3.76 6.19
N ASP A 128 21.51 3.21 7.01
CA ASP A 128 21.88 2.45 8.22
C ASP A 128 22.07 0.95 7.96
N GLY A 129 21.80 0.48 6.73
CA GLY A 129 21.98 -0.91 6.32
C GLY A 129 21.00 -1.90 6.96
N SER A 130 19.99 -1.44 7.69
CA SER A 130 19.02 -2.30 8.37
C SER A 130 18.25 -3.22 7.43
N PHE A 131 18.14 -2.87 6.14
CA PHE A 131 17.54 -3.73 5.11
C PHE A 131 18.25 -5.08 4.95
N LYS A 132 19.54 -5.17 5.30
CA LYS A 132 20.35 -6.40 5.19
C LYS A 132 19.97 -7.48 6.21
N ALA A 133 19.20 -7.11 7.24
CA ALA A 133 18.74 -8.04 8.27
C ALA A 133 17.54 -8.90 7.81
N ASP A 134 16.93 -8.57 6.66
CA ASP A 134 15.81 -9.33 6.09
C ASP A 134 16.33 -10.31 5.00
N PRO A 135 16.47 -11.61 5.32
CA PRO A 135 16.93 -12.62 4.35
C PRO A 135 15.93 -12.85 3.21
N GLU A 136 14.72 -12.33 3.36
CA GLU A 136 13.60 -12.45 2.46
C GLU A 136 13.23 -11.10 1.79
N GLY A 137 14.05 -10.08 2.04
CA GLY A 137 13.91 -8.70 1.59
C GLY A 137 14.47 -8.43 0.20
N GLU A 138 14.45 -7.16 -0.18
CA GLU A 138 14.93 -6.68 -1.49
C GLU A 138 16.45 -6.79 -1.64
N SER A 139 16.92 -6.95 -2.87
CA SER A 139 18.35 -6.86 -3.18
C SER A 139 18.89 -5.45 -2.87
N GLU A 140 20.18 -5.32 -2.59
CA GLU A 140 20.78 -4.00 -2.31
C GLU A 140 20.57 -3.01 -3.47
N ASP A 141 20.64 -3.47 -4.72
CA ASP A 141 20.37 -2.65 -5.90
C ASP A 141 18.90 -2.18 -5.97
N ALA A 142 17.95 -3.04 -5.62
CA ALA A 142 16.53 -2.70 -5.58
C ALA A 142 16.22 -1.70 -4.45
N VAL A 143 16.80 -1.89 -3.26
CA VAL A 143 16.65 -0.93 -2.14
C VAL A 143 17.25 0.43 -2.50
N ARG A 144 18.43 0.44 -3.12
CA ARG A 144 19.07 1.67 -3.63
C ARG A 144 18.20 2.40 -4.63
N TRP A 145 17.57 1.67 -5.56
CA TRP A 145 16.67 2.26 -6.54
C TRP A 145 15.38 2.79 -5.90
N LEU A 146 14.74 2.03 -5.01
CA LEU A 146 13.52 2.46 -4.30
C LEU A 146 13.75 3.73 -3.46
N ALA A 147 14.98 3.95 -3.01
CA ALA A 147 15.36 5.13 -2.25
C ALA A 147 15.62 6.39 -3.10
N THR A 148 15.68 6.30 -4.45
CA THR A 148 15.89 7.48 -5.32
C THR A 148 14.61 8.32 -5.46
N ASP A 149 14.71 9.45 -6.15
CA ASP A 149 13.55 10.28 -6.48
C ASP A 149 12.63 9.55 -7.48
N GLU A 150 13.20 8.86 -8.47
CA GLU A 150 12.46 8.04 -9.43
C GLU A 150 11.75 6.85 -8.76
N GLY A 151 12.40 6.21 -7.78
CA GLY A 151 11.80 5.16 -6.96
C GLY A 151 10.61 5.69 -6.14
N GLY A 152 10.79 6.85 -5.51
CA GLY A 152 9.72 7.55 -4.77
C GLY A 152 8.54 7.93 -5.66
N GLU A 153 8.81 8.49 -6.84
CA GLU A 153 7.79 8.83 -7.83
C GLU A 153 7.01 7.59 -8.30
N TRP A 154 7.72 6.49 -8.55
CA TRP A 154 7.08 5.22 -8.93
C TRP A 154 6.15 4.68 -7.83
N ILE A 155 6.57 4.73 -6.57
CA ILE A 155 5.73 4.33 -5.43
C ILE A 155 4.45 5.17 -5.40
N LEU A 156 4.58 6.49 -5.49
CA LEU A 156 3.44 7.42 -5.42
C LEU A 156 2.48 7.23 -6.60
N LYS A 157 2.99 7.12 -7.84
CA LYS A 157 2.17 6.87 -9.03
C LYS A 157 1.46 5.52 -8.98
N THR A 158 2.12 4.49 -8.44
CA THR A 158 1.50 3.17 -8.24
C THR A 158 0.33 3.28 -7.27
N ILE A 159 0.50 3.97 -6.14
CA ILE A 159 -0.58 4.21 -5.19
C ILE A 159 -1.72 5.01 -5.84
N ASP A 160 -1.40 6.10 -6.53
CA ASP A 160 -2.39 6.97 -7.17
C ASP A 160 -3.22 6.19 -8.21
N SER A 161 -2.60 5.33 -9.02
CA SER A 161 -3.31 4.49 -9.99
C SER A 161 -4.27 3.49 -9.34
N ILE A 162 -3.90 2.92 -8.18
CA ILE A 162 -4.79 2.03 -7.42
C ILE A 162 -5.95 2.83 -6.84
N VAL A 163 -5.68 4.00 -6.26
CA VAL A 163 -6.72 4.89 -5.70
C VAL A 163 -7.71 5.33 -6.78
N GLU A 164 -7.22 5.74 -7.94
CA GLU A 164 -8.07 6.15 -9.07
C GLU A 164 -8.93 5.00 -9.58
N ALA A 165 -8.33 3.82 -9.78
CA ALA A 165 -9.06 2.64 -10.22
C ALA A 165 -10.17 2.23 -9.24
N MET A 166 -9.97 2.45 -7.93
CA MET A 166 -10.93 2.12 -6.88
C MET A 166 -12.04 3.19 -6.70
N GLY A 167 -12.06 4.25 -7.53
CA GLY A 167 -13.07 5.30 -7.48
C GLY A 167 -12.68 6.53 -6.64
N GLY A 168 -11.41 6.67 -6.27
CA GLY A 168 -10.87 7.81 -5.54
C GLY A 168 -10.67 7.56 -4.04
N SER A 169 -10.15 8.58 -3.35
CA SER A 169 -9.97 8.54 -1.89
C SER A 169 -11.30 8.81 -1.19
N ASN A 170 -11.64 7.98 -0.19
CA ASN A 170 -12.79 8.20 0.68
C ASN A 170 -12.48 9.14 1.87
N PHE A 171 -11.30 9.79 1.88
CA PHE A 171 -10.83 10.62 2.98
C PHE A 171 -10.93 12.13 2.66
N ALA A 172 -10.78 12.99 3.67
CA ALA A 172 -11.01 14.44 3.57
C ALA A 172 -10.13 15.12 2.51
N ALA A 173 -10.64 16.21 1.91
CA ALA A 173 -10.00 16.91 0.79
C ALA A 173 -8.52 17.25 1.00
N ALA A 174 -7.71 17.04 -0.05
CA ALA A 174 -6.27 17.24 -0.05
C ALA A 174 -5.87 18.68 0.32
N ARG A 175 -4.96 18.83 1.29
CA ARG A 175 -4.15 20.05 1.49
C ARG A 175 -2.80 19.86 0.81
N GLU A 176 -2.34 20.88 0.08
CA GLU A 176 -0.99 20.90 -0.49
C GLU A 176 0.06 20.74 0.62
N ALA A 177 1.02 19.85 0.39
CA ALA A 177 2.19 19.71 1.24
C ALA A 177 3.09 20.92 1.00
N LYS A 178 3.47 21.64 2.06
CA LYS A 178 4.58 22.59 1.99
C LYS A 178 5.87 21.77 2.00
N LEU A 179 6.47 21.59 0.82
CA LEU A 179 7.79 21.00 0.64
C LEU A 179 8.87 22.04 0.94
#